data_AF-A0A915HJU3-F1
#
_entry.id   AF-A0A915HJU3-F1
#
_cell.length_a   1.000
_cell.length_b   1.000
_cell.length_c   1.000
_cell.angle_alpha   90.00
_cell.angle_beta   90.00
_cell.angle_gamma   90.00
#
_symmetry.space_group_name_H-M   'P 1'
#
loop_
_entity.id
_entity.type
_entity.pdbx_description
1 polymer ?
#
loop_
_entity_poly.entity_id
_entity_poly.type
_entity_poly.pdbx_seq_one_letter_code
_entity_poly.pdbx_strand_id
1 'polypeptide(L)'
;MARPGPSNEYDSDEDTEGGTFEHKQRLLEMQRTQKKANLLTEKAEGKHHLADFLPESEKLKFAEALVKAKKLAADAKAGCTREDYVENKLESDNKGFKLLQKMGWSGKGLGANEQGIQAPVNKGKAPSDMQGLGAASAESDGSIFDVYRQRMMLAYKFRPNPLNNPRRPYY
;
A
#
# COMPACT_ATOMS: atom_id res chain seq x y z
N MET A 1 3.01 -38.22 52.24
CA MET A 1 3.93 -37.06 52.31
C MET A 1 3.44 -36.01 51.32
N ALA A 2 2.78 -34.95 51.81
CA ALA A 2 2.37 -33.82 50.98
C ALA A 2 3.62 -32.96 50.69
N ARG A 3 3.84 -32.61 49.42
CA ARG A 3 4.92 -31.68 49.05
C ARG A 3 4.55 -30.29 49.58
N PRO A 4 5.43 -29.59 50.30
CA PRO A 4 5.15 -28.22 50.71
C PRO A 4 4.91 -27.37 49.45
N GLY A 5 3.78 -26.66 49.43
CA GLY A 5 3.50 -25.67 48.38
C GLY A 5 4.52 -24.53 48.42
N PRO A 6 4.73 -23.80 47.32
CA PRO A 6 5.67 -22.70 47.29
C PRO A 6 5.29 -21.65 48.35
N SER A 7 6.23 -21.38 49.26
CA SER A 7 6.16 -20.25 50.19
C SER A 7 6.20 -18.97 49.36
N ASN A 8 5.07 -18.27 49.29
CA ASN A 8 5.05 -16.91 48.75
C ASN A 8 5.44 -15.97 49.90
N GLU A 9 6.73 -15.92 50.20
CA GLU A 9 7.33 -14.84 50.99
C GLU A 9 7.16 -13.56 50.16
N TYR A 10 6.24 -12.69 50.61
CA TYR A 10 6.20 -11.31 50.17
C TYR A 10 7.38 -10.61 50.84
N ASP A 11 8.52 -10.63 50.16
CA ASP A 11 9.67 -9.83 50.57
C ASP A 11 9.31 -8.35 50.41
N SER A 12 9.44 -7.64 51.55
CA SER A 12 9.15 -6.22 51.76
C SER A 12 9.46 -5.34 50.54
N ASP A 13 8.51 -4.47 50.18
CA ASP A 13 8.57 -3.53 49.05
C ASP A 13 9.47 -2.30 49.32
N GLU A 14 10.36 -2.39 50.31
CA GLU A 14 11.21 -1.26 50.75
C GLU A 14 12.23 -0.81 49.69
N ASP A 15 12.66 -1.68 48.78
CA ASP A 15 13.60 -1.33 47.69
C ASP A 15 12.91 -1.19 46.32
N THR A 16 12.47 0.05 46.04
CA THR A 16 11.85 0.47 44.77
C THR A 16 12.85 0.89 43.68
N GLU A 17 14.15 0.75 43.93
CA GLU A 17 15.19 1.06 42.95
C GLU A 17 15.09 0.09 41.74
N GLY A 18 14.80 0.65 40.56
CA GLY A 18 14.54 -0.12 39.34
C GLY A 18 13.12 -0.67 39.19
N GLY A 19 12.18 -0.29 40.06
CA GLY A 19 10.76 -0.67 40.02
C GLY A 19 10.40 -1.82 40.98
N THR A 20 9.10 -2.10 41.11
CA THR A 20 8.59 -3.15 42.02
C THR A 20 9.04 -4.56 41.62
N PHE A 21 8.88 -5.55 42.49
CA PHE A 21 9.21 -6.95 42.21
C PHE A 21 8.59 -7.45 40.88
N GLU A 22 7.35 -7.09 40.60
CA GLU A 22 6.69 -7.42 39.33
C GLU A 22 7.37 -6.81 38.11
N HIS A 23 7.88 -5.57 38.23
CA HIS A 23 8.66 -4.94 37.16
C HIS A 23 9.97 -5.68 36.93
N LYS A 24 10.65 -6.13 38.00
CA LYS A 24 11.86 -6.95 37.92
C LYS A 24 11.58 -8.30 37.24
N GLN A 25 10.47 -8.96 37.58
CA GLN A 25 10.02 -10.20 36.92
C GLN A 25 9.72 -9.99 35.43
N ARG A 26 9.00 -8.92 35.08
CA ARG A 26 8.69 -8.59 33.68
C ARG A 26 9.95 -8.20 32.89
N LEU A 27 10.92 -7.52 33.51
CA LEU A 27 12.21 -7.23 32.91
C LEU A 27 12.99 -8.51 32.60
N LEU A 28 13.02 -9.47 33.54
CA LEU A 28 13.63 -10.78 33.32
C LEU A 28 12.93 -11.56 32.20
N GLU A 29 11.60 -11.50 32.12
CA GLU A 29 10.83 -12.07 31.02
C GLU A 29 11.21 -11.42 29.67
N MET A 30 11.27 -10.09 29.61
CA MET A 30 11.72 -9.36 28.41
C MET A 30 13.15 -9.73 28.00
N GLN A 31 14.08 -9.87 28.94
CA GLN A 31 15.44 -10.30 28.64
C GLN A 31 15.48 -11.74 28.10
N ARG A 32 14.64 -12.64 28.62
CA ARG A 32 14.51 -14.02 28.13
C ARG A 32 13.96 -14.06 26.70
N THR A 33 12.92 -13.28 26.40
CA THR A 33 12.35 -13.20 25.04
C THR A 33 13.34 -12.58 24.06
N GLN A 34 14.08 -11.54 24.47
CA GLN A 34 15.14 -10.94 23.66
C GLN A 34 16.25 -11.95 23.32
N LYS A 35 16.78 -12.68 24.31
CA LYS A 35 17.79 -13.73 24.07
C LYS A 35 17.27 -14.80 23.12
N LYS A 36 16.02 -15.24 23.29
CA LYS A 36 15.38 -16.21 22.41
C LYS A 36 15.25 -15.67 20.97
N ALA A 37 14.87 -14.42 20.81
CA ALA A 37 14.79 -13.77 19.50
C ALA A 37 16.16 -13.71 18.81
N ASN A 38 17.21 -13.26 19.52
CA ASN A 38 18.57 -13.20 18.98
C ASN A 38 19.06 -14.58 18.50
N LEU A 39 18.88 -15.62 19.32
CA LEU A 39 19.22 -17.00 18.95
C LEU A 39 18.46 -17.51 17.72
N LEU A 40 17.20 -17.10 17.55
CA LEU A 40 16.42 -17.45 16.37
C LEU A 40 16.92 -16.71 15.12
N THR A 41 17.32 -15.43 15.27
CA THR A 41 17.93 -14.64 14.19
C THR A 41 19.25 -15.25 13.75
N GLU A 42 20.17 -15.54 14.67
CA GLU A 42 21.46 -16.21 14.38
C GLU A 42 21.23 -17.56 13.68
N LYS A 43 20.28 -18.37 14.16
CA LYS A 43 19.92 -19.66 13.53
C LYS A 43 19.25 -19.51 12.17
N ALA A 44 18.75 -18.33 11.83
CA ALA A 44 18.17 -18.03 10.52
C ALA A 44 19.21 -17.47 9.55
N GLU A 45 20.35 -16.97 10.03
CA GLU A 45 21.46 -16.54 9.18
C GLU A 45 21.91 -17.68 8.25
N GLY A 46 22.03 -17.36 6.97
CA GLY A 46 22.38 -18.33 5.93
C GLY A 46 21.23 -19.19 5.40
N LYS A 47 20.02 -19.13 5.98
CA LYS A 47 18.83 -19.74 5.35
C LYS A 47 18.28 -18.81 4.28
N HIS A 48 18.00 -19.35 3.10
CA HIS A 48 17.34 -18.60 2.03
C HIS A 48 15.92 -18.22 2.46
N HIS A 49 15.66 -16.92 2.55
CA HIS A 49 14.30 -16.41 2.70
C HIS A 49 13.53 -16.70 1.41
N LEU A 50 12.21 -16.85 1.48
CA LEU A 50 11.41 -17.17 0.29
C LEU A 50 11.64 -16.12 -0.81
N ALA A 51 11.76 -14.84 -0.45
CA ALA A 51 12.06 -13.74 -1.37
C ALA A 51 13.40 -13.87 -2.14
N ASP A 52 14.36 -14.67 -1.66
CA ASP A 52 15.69 -14.81 -2.26
C ASP A 52 15.64 -15.62 -3.54
N PHE A 53 14.60 -16.46 -3.70
CA PHE A 53 14.37 -17.22 -4.92
C PHE A 53 13.74 -16.38 -6.04
N LEU A 54 13.29 -15.16 -5.76
CA LEU A 54 12.73 -14.28 -6.79
C LEU A 54 13.87 -13.68 -7.65
N PRO A 55 13.89 -13.90 -8.98
CA PRO A 55 14.90 -13.29 -9.85
C PRO A 55 14.83 -11.76 -9.83
N GLU A 56 15.98 -11.09 -9.96
CA GLU A 56 16.06 -9.63 -9.89
C GLU A 56 15.23 -8.94 -10.99
N SER A 57 15.16 -9.54 -12.18
CA SER A 57 14.32 -9.05 -13.28
C SER A 57 12.82 -9.06 -12.94
N GLU A 58 12.35 -10.07 -12.21
CA GLU A 58 10.94 -10.15 -11.77
C GLU A 58 10.67 -9.20 -10.59
N LYS A 59 11.66 -8.96 -9.72
CA LYS A 59 11.56 -7.93 -8.67
C LYS A 59 11.38 -6.54 -9.29
N LEU A 60 12.15 -6.21 -10.33
CA LEU A 60 12.06 -4.93 -11.01
C LEU A 60 10.70 -4.74 -11.67
N LYS A 61 10.22 -5.73 -12.46
CA LYS A 61 8.87 -5.69 -13.05
C LYS A 61 7.78 -5.51 -12.00
N PHE A 62 7.91 -6.19 -10.85
CA PHE A 62 6.96 -6.06 -9.75
C PHE A 62 6.98 -4.66 -9.14
N ALA A 63 8.16 -4.10 -8.89
CA ALA A 63 8.30 -2.73 -8.40
C ALA A 63 7.74 -1.70 -9.39
N GLU A 64 8.02 -1.86 -10.68
CA GLU A 64 7.46 -1.04 -11.75
C GLU A 64 5.93 -1.13 -11.81
N ALA A 65 5.37 -2.33 -11.67
CA ALA A 65 3.92 -2.52 -11.62
C ALA A 65 3.29 -1.78 -10.43
N LEU A 66 3.92 -1.81 -9.24
CA LEU A 66 3.45 -1.06 -8.08
C LEU A 66 3.54 0.45 -8.28
N VAL A 67 4.65 0.94 -8.85
CA VAL A 67 4.82 2.37 -9.15
C VAL A 67 3.79 2.82 -10.19
N LYS A 68 3.54 2.01 -11.23
CA LYS A 68 2.52 2.28 -12.24
C LYS A 68 1.12 2.30 -11.64
N ALA A 69 0.79 1.34 -10.78
CA ALA A 69 -0.50 1.31 -10.08
C ALA A 69 -0.68 2.55 -9.18
N LYS A 70 0.37 2.95 -8.45
CA LYS A 70 0.37 4.17 -7.65
C LYS A 70 0.22 5.44 -8.48
N LYS A 71 0.89 5.53 -9.63
CA LYS A 71 0.72 6.65 -10.57
C LYS A 71 -0.70 6.70 -11.11
N LEU A 72 -1.25 5.58 -11.59
CA LEU A 72 -2.64 5.52 -12.06
C LEU A 72 -3.64 5.90 -10.97
N ALA A 73 -3.40 5.46 -9.72
CA ALA A 73 -4.21 5.86 -8.58
C ALA A 73 -4.08 7.35 -8.26
N ALA A 74 -2.87 7.91 -8.38
CA ALA A 74 -2.61 9.33 -8.22
C ALA A 74 -3.26 10.17 -9.32
N ASP A 75 -3.16 9.76 -10.59
CA ASP A 75 -3.79 10.39 -11.75
C ASP A 75 -5.33 10.32 -11.61
N ALA A 76 -5.87 9.19 -11.16
CA ALA A 76 -7.30 9.03 -10.87
C ALA A 76 -7.76 9.90 -9.68
N LYS A 77 -6.87 10.15 -8.70
CA LYS A 77 -7.12 11.02 -7.53
C LYS A 77 -6.96 12.50 -7.88
N ALA A 78 -6.10 12.84 -8.84
CA ALA A 78 -5.89 14.20 -9.30
C ALA A 78 -7.11 14.75 -10.05
N GLY A 79 -7.93 13.88 -10.67
CA GLY A 79 -9.00 14.32 -11.56
C GLY A 79 -8.44 15.08 -12.77
N CYS A 80 -9.30 15.53 -13.70
CA CYS A 80 -8.84 16.45 -14.75
C CYS A 80 -8.43 17.77 -14.08
N THR A 81 -7.13 17.97 -13.93
CA THR A 81 -6.54 19.15 -13.29
C THR A 81 -6.55 20.32 -14.26
N ARG A 82 -6.30 21.53 -13.74
CA ARG A 82 -6.10 22.72 -14.58
C ARG A 82 -4.99 22.49 -15.62
N GLU A 83 -3.96 21.74 -15.26
CA GLU A 83 -2.83 21.38 -16.13
C GLU A 83 -3.31 20.54 -17.34
N ASP A 84 -4.11 19.49 -17.10
CA ASP A 84 -4.65 18.63 -18.17
C ASP A 84 -5.48 19.42 -19.19
N TYR A 85 -6.24 20.42 -18.72
CA TYR A 85 -7.00 21.32 -19.61
C TYR A 85 -6.08 22.19 -20.45
N VAL A 86 -4.99 22.71 -19.87
CA VAL A 86 -4.03 23.54 -20.61
C VAL A 86 -3.32 22.70 -21.68
N GLU A 87 -2.92 21.48 -21.34
CA GLU A 87 -2.26 20.56 -22.29
C GLU A 87 -3.19 20.10 -23.42
N ASN A 88 -4.45 19.81 -23.11
CA ASN A 88 -5.40 19.24 -24.08
C ASN A 88 -6.42 20.25 -24.60
N LYS A 89 -6.14 21.55 -24.47
CA LYS A 89 -7.03 22.60 -24.96
C LYS A 89 -7.24 22.46 -26.48
N LEU A 90 -8.48 22.63 -26.93
CA LEU A 90 -8.78 22.63 -28.35
C LEU A 90 -8.04 23.78 -29.05
N GLU A 91 -7.23 23.39 -30.03
CA GLU A 91 -6.50 24.30 -30.90
C GLU A 91 -7.37 24.89 -32.01
N SER A 92 -6.93 26.01 -32.58
CA SER A 92 -7.67 26.74 -33.61
C SER A 92 -7.88 25.96 -34.91
N ASP A 93 -7.14 24.88 -35.11
CA ASP A 93 -7.29 24.02 -36.28
C ASP A 93 -8.54 23.11 -36.20
N ASN A 94 -9.07 22.88 -35.00
CA ASN A 94 -10.22 22.00 -34.81
C ASN A 94 -11.47 22.52 -35.55
N LYS A 95 -12.16 21.62 -36.28
CA LYS A 95 -13.36 21.98 -37.05
C LYS A 95 -14.44 22.63 -36.18
N GLY A 96 -14.68 22.11 -34.98
CA GLY A 96 -15.66 22.66 -34.03
C GLY A 96 -15.28 24.06 -33.55
N PHE A 97 -14.00 24.30 -33.29
CA PHE A 97 -13.49 25.63 -32.93
C PHE A 97 -13.74 26.65 -34.05
N LYS A 98 -13.42 26.28 -35.30
CA LYS A 98 -13.67 27.12 -36.49
C LYS A 98 -15.15 27.40 -36.71
N LEU A 99 -16.00 26.39 -36.48
CA LEU A 99 -17.46 26.52 -36.58
C LEU A 99 -18.01 27.52 -35.54
N LEU A 100 -17.57 27.41 -34.29
CA LEU A 100 -17.97 28.35 -33.23
C LEU A 100 -17.53 29.78 -33.55
N GLN A 101 -16.29 29.97 -33.99
CA GLN A 101 -15.82 31.31 -34.42
C GLN A 101 -16.67 31.88 -35.56
N LYS A 102 -17.04 31.06 -36.56
CA LYS A 102 -17.92 31.49 -37.65
C LYS A 102 -19.32 31.89 -37.17
N MET A 103 -19.78 31.32 -36.06
CA MET A 103 -21.05 31.70 -35.42
C MET A 103 -20.91 32.92 -34.48
N GLY A 104 -19.75 33.58 -34.47
CA GLY A 104 -19.50 34.79 -33.68
C GLY A 104 -18.91 34.55 -32.29
N TRP A 105 -18.51 33.32 -31.96
CA TRP A 105 -17.88 33.04 -30.67
C TRP A 105 -16.42 33.52 -30.62
N SER A 106 -16.07 34.27 -29.56
CA SER A 106 -14.76 34.92 -29.39
C SER A 106 -13.80 34.17 -28.44
N GLY A 107 -14.20 32.99 -27.94
CA GLY A 107 -13.39 32.20 -26.99
C GLY A 107 -13.70 32.44 -25.50
N LYS A 108 -14.72 33.24 -25.20
CA LYS A 108 -15.22 33.50 -23.84
C LYS A 108 -16.39 32.57 -23.48
N GLY A 109 -17.03 32.81 -22.33
CA GLY A 109 -18.27 32.13 -21.95
C GLY A 109 -19.36 32.25 -23.02
N LEU A 110 -20.18 31.22 -23.17
CA LEU A 110 -21.33 31.23 -24.10
C LEU A 110 -22.52 32.00 -23.51
N GLY A 111 -23.43 32.45 -24.36
CA GLY A 111 -24.63 33.21 -23.97
C GLY A 111 -24.56 34.69 -24.37
N ALA A 112 -25.71 35.37 -24.34
CA ALA A 112 -25.84 36.75 -24.83
C ALA A 112 -24.91 37.74 -24.12
N ASN A 113 -24.63 37.52 -22.83
CA ASN A 113 -23.75 38.35 -22.02
C ASN A 113 -22.45 37.61 -21.64
N GLU A 114 -22.05 36.61 -22.43
CA GLU A 114 -20.87 35.77 -22.18
C GLU A 114 -20.88 35.08 -20.79
N GLN A 115 -22.07 34.86 -20.22
CA GLN A 115 -22.26 34.44 -18.82
C GLN A 115 -22.01 32.94 -18.57
N GLY A 116 -21.83 32.16 -19.63
CA GLY A 116 -21.60 30.73 -19.55
C GLY A 116 -20.22 30.38 -18.99
N ILE A 117 -20.09 29.13 -18.52
CA ILE A 117 -18.80 28.61 -18.04
C ILE A 117 -17.76 28.62 -19.16
N GLN A 118 -16.55 29.10 -18.85
CA GLN A 118 -15.43 29.12 -19.80
C GLN A 118 -14.56 27.86 -19.68
N ALA A 119 -14.28 27.45 -18.44
CA ALA A 119 -13.55 26.22 -18.16
C ALA A 119 -14.52 25.03 -18.12
N PRO A 120 -14.14 23.87 -18.67
CA PRO A 120 -14.95 22.67 -18.56
C PRO A 120 -15.09 22.25 -17.09
N VAL A 121 -16.24 21.68 -16.74
CA VAL A 121 -16.46 21.12 -15.40
C VAL A 121 -15.75 19.77 -15.33
N ASN A 122 -14.94 19.58 -14.30
CA ASN A 122 -14.28 18.30 -14.07
C ASN A 122 -15.34 17.20 -13.83
N LYS A 123 -15.19 16.07 -14.52
CA LYS A 123 -15.99 14.89 -14.24
C LYS A 123 -15.50 14.38 -12.88
N GLY A 124 -16.31 14.57 -11.83
CA GLY A 124 -15.99 14.07 -10.50
C GLY A 124 -15.64 12.58 -10.52
N LYS A 125 -15.10 12.07 -9.40
CA LYS A 125 -14.66 10.67 -9.28
C LYS A 125 -15.75 9.71 -9.77
N ALA A 126 -15.51 9.07 -10.92
CA ALA A 126 -16.39 8.03 -11.40
C ALA A 126 -16.29 6.83 -10.44
N PRO A 127 -17.41 6.23 -10.03
CA PRO A 127 -17.36 5.00 -9.24
C PRO A 127 -16.70 3.90 -10.07
N SER A 128 -15.71 3.23 -9.47
CA SER A 128 -15.15 1.99 -10.02
C SER A 128 -16.02 0.84 -9.57
N ASP A 129 -16.60 0.11 -10.51
CA ASP A 129 -17.61 -0.94 -10.27
C ASP A 129 -18.81 -0.46 -9.44
N MET A 130 -19.70 -1.38 -9.01
CA MET A 130 -20.94 -1.15 -8.25
C MET A 130 -20.71 -0.54 -6.85
N GLN A 131 -19.75 0.38 -6.71
CA GLN A 131 -19.45 1.13 -5.52
C GLN A 131 -20.58 2.11 -5.21
N GLY A 132 -21.13 2.02 -4.00
CA GLY A 132 -22.19 2.90 -3.52
C GLY A 132 -21.73 4.36 -3.41
N LEU A 133 -22.67 5.29 -3.61
CA LEU A 133 -22.44 6.71 -3.37
C LEU A 133 -22.03 6.94 -1.90
N GLY A 134 -20.94 7.67 -1.68
CA GLY A 134 -20.40 7.94 -0.35
C GLY A 134 -19.54 6.82 0.25
N ALA A 135 -19.35 5.69 -0.45
CA ALA A 135 -18.36 4.72 -0.05
C ALA A 135 -16.98 5.39 -0.05
N ALA A 136 -16.23 5.24 1.05
CA ALA A 136 -14.85 5.69 1.10
C ALA A 136 -14.13 5.12 -0.12
N SER A 137 -13.33 5.95 -0.81
CA SER A 137 -12.41 5.42 -1.81
C SER A 137 -11.65 4.31 -1.11
N ALA A 138 -11.71 3.09 -1.63
CA ALA A 138 -10.79 2.06 -1.20
C ALA A 138 -9.42 2.58 -1.61
N GLU A 139 -8.80 3.39 -0.75
CA GLU A 139 -7.35 3.53 -0.65
C GLU A 139 -6.84 2.20 -0.09
N SER A 140 -7.20 1.10 -0.76
CA SER A 140 -6.36 -0.08 -0.74
C SER A 140 -5.28 0.21 -1.76
N ASP A 141 -4.39 1.13 -1.38
CA ASP A 141 -2.99 1.00 -1.77
C ASP A 141 -2.68 -0.44 -1.37
N GLY A 142 -2.66 -1.36 -2.34
CA GLY A 142 -2.73 -2.81 -2.09
C GLY A 142 -1.88 -3.10 -0.87
N SER A 143 -2.52 -3.63 0.18
CA SER A 143 -1.96 -3.59 1.54
C SER A 143 -0.50 -4.04 1.48
N ILE A 144 0.38 -3.49 2.32
CA ILE A 144 1.76 -4.00 2.45
C ILE A 144 1.76 -5.53 2.55
N PHE A 145 0.72 -6.11 3.16
CA PHE A 145 0.48 -7.53 3.19
C PHE A 145 0.16 -8.17 1.81
N ASP A 146 -0.64 -7.54 0.96
CA ASP A 146 -0.96 -8.02 -0.39
C ASP A 146 0.26 -7.99 -1.30
N VAL A 147 1.04 -6.90 -1.23
CA VAL A 147 2.31 -6.76 -1.94
C VAL A 147 3.30 -7.83 -1.49
N TYR A 148 3.42 -8.02 -0.17
CA TYR A 148 4.25 -9.08 0.42
C TYR A 148 3.79 -10.47 -0.03
N ARG A 149 2.47 -10.76 0.02
CA ARG A 149 1.90 -12.04 -0.41
C ARG A 149 2.20 -12.31 -1.87
N GLN A 150 1.99 -11.34 -2.76
CA GLN A 150 2.31 -11.47 -4.19
C GLN A 150 3.81 -11.72 -4.42
N ARG A 151 4.69 -10.96 -3.75
CA ARG A 151 6.13 -11.18 -3.80
C ARG A 151 6.53 -12.59 -3.35
N MET A 152 5.92 -13.09 -2.27
CA MET A 152 6.19 -14.43 -1.74
C MET A 152 5.64 -15.53 -2.67
N MET A 153 4.45 -15.35 -3.26
CA MET A 153 3.87 -16.29 -4.21
C MET A 153 4.73 -16.41 -5.49
N LEU A 154 5.17 -15.29 -6.05
CA LEU A 154 6.06 -15.26 -7.21
C LEU A 154 7.38 -15.96 -6.90
N ALA A 155 7.99 -15.65 -5.76
CA ALA A 155 9.19 -16.32 -5.27
C ALA A 155 9.02 -17.85 -5.16
N TYR A 156 7.87 -18.30 -4.66
CA TYR A 156 7.57 -19.72 -4.52
C TYR A 156 7.59 -20.47 -5.86
N LYS A 157 7.37 -19.81 -7.01
CA LYS A 157 7.47 -20.41 -8.35
C LYS A 157 8.91 -20.70 -8.77
N PHE A 158 9.88 -19.97 -8.24
CA PHE A 158 11.29 -20.06 -8.63
C PHE A 158 12.14 -20.92 -7.68
N ARG A 159 11.61 -21.26 -6.49
CA ARG A 159 12.29 -22.17 -5.55
C ARG A 159 12.57 -23.54 -6.21
N PRO A 160 13.74 -24.16 -6.00
CA PRO A 160 14.01 -25.51 -6.49
C PRO A 160 12.99 -26.53 -5.97
N ASN A 161 12.58 -27.48 -6.83
CA ASN A 161 11.58 -28.50 -6.53
C ASN A 161 12.23 -29.90 -6.52
N PRO A 162 12.88 -30.30 -5.42
CA PRO A 162 13.66 -31.54 -5.37
C PRO A 162 12.82 -32.82 -5.48
N LEU A 163 11.50 -32.73 -5.20
CA LEU A 163 10.57 -33.86 -5.26
C LEU A 163 9.72 -33.85 -6.55
N ASN A 164 9.92 -32.87 -7.42
CA ASN A 164 9.24 -32.69 -8.70
C ASN A 164 7.69 -32.71 -8.63
N ASN A 165 7.11 -32.31 -7.49
CA ASN A 165 5.66 -32.26 -7.28
C ASN A 165 5.04 -31.17 -8.19
N PRO A 166 3.86 -31.38 -8.78
CA PRO A 166 3.20 -30.32 -9.55
C PRO A 166 2.87 -29.13 -8.66
N ARG A 167 3.26 -27.91 -9.06
CA ARG A 167 2.92 -26.68 -8.35
C ARG A 167 1.49 -26.30 -8.68
N ARG A 168 0.68 -26.00 -7.67
CA ARG A 168 -0.69 -25.50 -7.84
C ARG A 168 -0.66 -24.16 -8.58
N PRO A 169 -1.35 -24.00 -9.73
CA PRO A 169 -1.61 -22.70 -10.30
C PRO A 169 -2.64 -22.00 -9.42
N TYR A 170 -2.30 -20.81 -8.93
CA TYR A 170 -3.25 -19.91 -8.29
C TYR A 170 -3.64 -18.86 -9.33
N TYR A 171 -4.94 -18.75 -9.62
CA TYR A 171 -5.54 -17.71 -10.44
C TYR A 171 -6.04 -16.60 -9.53
#